data_AF-A0A354GMU4-F1
#
_entry.id   AF-A0A354GMU4-F1
#
_cell.length_a   1.000
_cell.length_b   1.000
_cell.length_c   1.000
_cell.angle_alpha   90.00
_cell.angle_beta   90.00
_cell.angle_gamma   90.00
#
_symmetry.space_group_name_H-M   'P 1'
#
loop_
_entity.id
_entity.type
_entity.pdbx_description
1 polymer ?
#
loop_
_entity_poly.entity_id
_entity_poly.type
_entity_poly.pdbx_seq_one_letter_code
_entity_poly.pdbx_strand_id
1 'polypeptide(L)'
;LPELADACRVSVNCQPGRVDLEKWGEQGLSAIQPLWMLKYLPNMLACHVSILHDARGPNNSVTEGDAASLLAMGEAFRILGRDQADFFLVGGAESKINPLSLVRQCLYEPLSRRNDAPEKACRPFDRNRDGLVVGEGAGVFVLEEMEHAKKRGARIYAEVAGFGAAFSPNLQGDGLARAIRAALKEAGAGPEEVDHVNAHGLASKASDEWEARNLQEVFGALNTPILAVKSYIGNLGAAAGSTELAASVLALHQGMVPATLNYEEPDPECPVTVATGAPRPTERPYVVKVGFTQMGQCAAVVLRKWQQ
;
A
#
# COMPACT_ATOMS: atom_id res chain seq x y z
N LEU A 1 6.99 -12.72 22.93
CA LEU A 1 5.69 -13.26 22.49
C LEU A 1 4.93 -13.73 23.71
N PRO A 2 3.85 -13.05 24.13
CA PRO A 2 3.04 -13.46 25.29
C PRO A 2 2.59 -14.93 25.21
N GLU A 3 2.34 -15.43 24.00
CA GLU A 3 1.87 -16.80 23.74
C GLU A 3 2.90 -17.88 24.07
N LEU A 4 4.19 -17.53 24.13
CA LEU A 4 5.26 -18.46 24.52
C LEU A 4 5.67 -18.28 25.98
N ALA A 5 5.08 -17.32 26.71
CA ALA A 5 5.54 -16.94 28.04
C ALA A 5 5.41 -18.10 29.04
N ASP A 6 4.31 -18.84 29.02
CA ASP A 6 4.09 -19.94 29.95
C ASP A 6 4.98 -21.15 29.61
N ALA A 7 5.14 -21.47 28.33
CA ALA A 7 6.10 -22.47 27.87
C ALA A 7 7.54 -22.13 28.30
N CYS A 8 7.95 -20.86 28.16
CA CYS A 8 9.25 -20.39 28.65
C CYS A 8 9.36 -20.50 30.17
N ARG A 9 8.31 -20.15 30.94
CA ARG A 9 8.31 -20.20 32.41
C ARG A 9 8.48 -21.62 32.96
N VAL A 10 7.86 -22.62 32.35
CA VAL A 10 8.01 -24.02 32.80
C VAL A 10 9.34 -24.65 32.38
N SER A 11 10.04 -24.00 31.44
CA SER A 11 11.29 -24.49 30.85
C SER A 11 12.55 -23.81 31.40
N VAL A 12 12.48 -23.09 32.52
CA VAL A 12 13.68 -22.55 33.19
C VAL A 12 14.13 -23.48 34.31
N ASN A 13 15.44 -23.58 34.53
CA ASN A 13 16.03 -24.44 35.57
C ASN A 13 16.58 -23.68 36.79
N CYS A 14 15.95 -22.55 37.17
CA CYS A 14 16.42 -21.65 38.23
C CYS A 14 17.85 -21.10 38.03
N GLN A 15 18.51 -21.39 36.89
CA GLN A 15 19.75 -20.73 36.48
C GLN A 15 19.40 -19.52 35.61
N PRO A 16 19.87 -18.31 35.97
CA PRO A 16 19.62 -17.12 35.16
C PRO A 16 20.10 -17.29 33.72
N GLY A 17 19.23 -17.00 32.75
CA GLY A 17 19.56 -16.98 31.34
C GLY A 17 19.70 -18.35 30.64
N ARG A 18 19.31 -19.46 31.28
CA ARG A 18 19.32 -20.79 30.66
C ARG A 18 17.91 -21.39 30.54
N VAL A 19 17.61 -21.89 29.34
CA VAL A 19 16.43 -22.69 29.05
C VAL A 19 16.82 -24.16 29.15
N ASP A 20 16.03 -24.92 29.89
CA ASP A 20 16.07 -26.37 29.98
C ASP A 20 15.29 -26.96 28.80
N LEU A 21 16.03 -27.45 27.79
CA LEU A 21 15.45 -27.97 26.56
C LEU A 21 14.69 -29.29 26.76
N GLU A 22 15.02 -30.06 27.79
CA GLU A 22 14.32 -31.29 28.14
C GLU A 22 12.93 -30.96 28.71
N LYS A 23 12.88 -30.04 29.69
CA LYS A 23 11.60 -29.52 30.19
C LYS A 23 10.77 -28.79 29.12
N TRP A 24 11.43 -28.11 28.19
CA TRP A 24 10.75 -27.51 27.04
C TRP A 24 10.01 -28.55 26.22
N GLY A 25 10.68 -29.67 25.89
CA GLY A 25 10.07 -30.77 25.14
C GLY A 25 8.93 -31.44 25.89
N GLU A 26 9.13 -31.77 27.17
CA GLU A 26 8.17 -32.54 27.96
C GLU A 26 6.96 -31.73 28.43
N GLN A 27 7.17 -30.47 28.82
CA GLN A 27 6.18 -29.66 29.52
C GLN A 27 5.90 -28.36 28.77
N GLY A 28 6.96 -27.69 28.28
CA GLY A 28 6.87 -26.42 27.57
C GLY A 28 5.96 -26.48 26.34
N LEU A 29 6.14 -27.48 25.46
CA LEU A 29 5.34 -27.63 24.25
C LEU A 29 3.83 -27.79 24.55
N SER A 30 3.48 -28.52 25.61
CA SER A 30 2.07 -28.72 26.01
C SER A 30 1.41 -27.44 26.53
N ALA A 31 2.20 -26.48 27.01
CA ALA A 31 1.73 -25.19 27.51
C ALA A 31 1.53 -24.15 26.39
N ILE A 32 1.92 -24.46 25.15
CA ILE A 32 1.72 -23.56 24.01
C ILE A 32 0.31 -23.74 23.45
N GLN A 33 -0.44 -22.64 23.34
CA GLN A 33 -1.78 -22.67 22.75
C GLN A 33 -1.71 -23.18 21.30
N PRO A 34 -2.45 -24.23 20.88
CA PRO A 34 -2.25 -24.87 19.57
C PRO A 34 -2.34 -23.94 18.36
N LEU A 35 -3.16 -22.90 18.43
CA LEU A 35 -3.37 -21.94 17.34
C LEU A 35 -2.41 -20.73 17.36
N TRP A 36 -1.39 -20.75 18.22
CA TRP A 36 -0.45 -19.63 18.35
C TRP A 36 0.23 -19.25 17.03
N MET A 37 0.58 -20.24 16.20
CA MET A 37 1.25 -20.03 14.92
C MET A 37 0.37 -19.33 13.89
N LEU A 38 -0.97 -19.47 13.98
CA LEU A 38 -1.89 -18.84 13.03
C LEU A 38 -1.80 -17.31 13.05
N LYS A 39 -1.28 -16.71 14.14
CA LYS A 39 -1.03 -15.26 14.18
C LYS A 39 0.17 -14.81 13.34
N TYR A 40 1.07 -15.74 12.99
CA TYR A 40 2.37 -15.45 12.37
C TYR A 40 2.47 -15.94 10.93
N LEU A 41 1.53 -16.76 10.47
CA LEU A 41 1.51 -17.23 9.09
C LEU A 41 1.09 -16.08 8.13
N PRO A 42 1.92 -15.75 7.13
CA PRO A 42 1.73 -14.54 6.31
C PRO A 42 0.45 -14.56 5.46
N ASN A 43 -0.09 -15.75 5.16
CA ASN A 43 -1.30 -15.93 4.36
C ASN A 43 -2.61 -15.85 5.18
N MET A 44 -2.53 -15.73 6.50
CA MET A 44 -3.71 -15.88 7.36
C MET A 44 -4.73 -14.77 7.21
N LEU A 45 -4.31 -13.61 6.73
CA LEU A 45 -5.23 -12.51 6.46
C LEU A 45 -6.24 -12.88 5.36
N ALA A 46 -5.73 -13.40 4.23
CA ALA A 46 -6.57 -13.88 3.14
C ALA A 46 -7.37 -15.14 3.53
N CYS A 47 -6.77 -16.05 4.32
CA CYS A 47 -7.47 -17.25 4.80
C CYS A 47 -8.67 -16.92 5.68
N HIS A 48 -8.54 -16.01 6.66
CA HIS A 48 -9.66 -15.64 7.52
C HIS A 48 -10.82 -15.00 6.74
N VAL A 49 -10.51 -14.09 5.81
CA VAL A 49 -11.53 -13.48 4.94
C VAL A 49 -12.22 -14.55 4.09
N SER A 50 -11.45 -15.50 3.54
CA SER A 50 -12.01 -16.56 2.70
C SER A 50 -12.88 -17.54 3.46
N ILE A 51 -12.48 -17.93 4.68
CA ILE A 51 -13.29 -18.78 5.58
C ILE A 51 -14.59 -18.07 5.94
N LEU A 52 -14.54 -16.79 6.28
CA LEU A 52 -15.71 -16.01 6.68
C LEU A 52 -16.77 -15.92 5.56
N HIS A 53 -16.32 -15.84 4.30
CA HIS A 53 -17.19 -15.65 3.14
C HIS A 53 -17.41 -16.91 2.29
N ASP A 54 -16.91 -18.07 2.73
CA ASP A 54 -16.86 -19.31 1.94
C ASP A 54 -16.30 -19.09 0.52
N ALA A 55 -15.27 -18.24 0.41
CA ALA A 55 -14.64 -17.92 -0.87
C ALA A 55 -13.66 -19.05 -1.25
N ARG A 56 -14.03 -19.86 -2.25
CA ARG A 56 -13.30 -21.07 -2.66
C ARG A 56 -12.47 -20.93 -3.94
N GLY A 57 -12.31 -19.70 -4.44
CA GLY A 57 -11.41 -19.39 -5.55
C GLY A 57 -9.93 -19.34 -5.13
N PRO A 58 -9.04 -18.84 -5.99
CA PRO A 58 -7.64 -18.64 -5.64
C PRO A 58 -7.48 -17.77 -4.38
N ASN A 59 -6.63 -18.21 -3.46
CA ASN A 59 -6.41 -17.58 -2.16
C ASN A 59 -4.92 -17.47 -1.88
N ASN A 60 -4.41 -16.24 -1.77
CA ASN A 60 -2.99 -16.00 -1.51
C ASN A 60 -2.77 -14.64 -0.80
N SER A 61 -1.56 -14.42 -0.28
CA SER A 61 -1.12 -13.14 0.26
C SER A 61 0.24 -12.76 -0.32
N VAL A 62 0.36 -11.52 -0.79
CA VAL A 62 1.61 -10.96 -1.31
C VAL A 62 2.30 -10.20 -0.18
N THR A 63 3.54 -10.57 0.16
CA THR A 63 4.29 -10.01 1.29
C THR A 63 5.43 -9.10 0.81
N GLU A 64 5.09 -7.97 0.21
CA GLU A 64 6.04 -7.05 -0.43
C GLU A 64 5.90 -5.62 0.13
N GLY A 65 5.97 -5.51 1.46
CA GLY A 65 5.91 -4.23 2.18
C GLY A 65 4.75 -3.34 1.73
N ASP A 66 5.04 -2.07 1.48
CA ASP A 66 4.02 -1.06 1.16
C ASP A 66 3.48 -1.17 -0.28
N ALA A 67 4.14 -1.97 -1.13
CA ALA A 67 3.68 -2.28 -2.49
C ALA A 67 2.72 -3.48 -2.52
N ALA A 68 2.58 -4.23 -1.41
CA ALA A 68 1.88 -5.51 -1.34
C ALA A 68 0.45 -5.47 -1.88
N SER A 69 -0.38 -4.51 -1.44
CA SER A 69 -1.79 -4.44 -1.87
C SER A 69 -1.96 -4.11 -3.35
N LEU A 70 -1.07 -3.31 -3.96
CA LEU A 70 -1.10 -3.04 -5.39
C LEU A 70 -0.64 -4.25 -6.21
N LEU A 71 0.36 -4.99 -5.73
CA LEU A 71 0.80 -6.25 -6.34
C LEU A 71 -0.28 -7.33 -6.24
N ALA A 72 -0.97 -7.42 -5.10
CA ALA A 72 -2.11 -8.32 -4.93
C ALA A 72 -3.26 -7.95 -5.87
N MET A 73 -3.54 -6.65 -6.06
CA MET A 73 -4.48 -6.17 -7.07
C MET A 73 -4.06 -6.53 -8.49
N GLY A 74 -2.77 -6.39 -8.81
CA GLY A 74 -2.21 -6.85 -10.07
C GLY A 74 -2.43 -8.34 -10.29
N GLU A 75 -2.17 -9.17 -9.29
CA GLU A 75 -2.41 -10.63 -9.41
C GLU A 75 -3.89 -10.96 -9.63
N ALA A 76 -4.79 -10.35 -8.84
CA ALA A 76 -6.23 -10.51 -9.03
C ALA A 76 -6.67 -10.08 -10.45
N PHE A 77 -6.19 -8.93 -10.92
CA PHE A 77 -6.43 -8.45 -12.28
C PHE A 77 -5.96 -9.44 -13.35
N ARG A 78 -4.77 -10.05 -13.16
CA ARG A 78 -4.24 -11.05 -14.09
C ARG A 78 -5.03 -12.36 -14.07
N ILE A 79 -5.56 -12.79 -12.92
CA ILE A 79 -6.35 -14.02 -12.80
C ILE A 79 -7.73 -13.82 -13.42
N LEU A 80 -8.39 -12.69 -13.13
CA LEU A 80 -9.68 -12.33 -13.75
C LEU A 80 -9.55 -12.22 -15.27
N GLY A 81 -8.50 -11.56 -15.77
CA GLY A 81 -8.23 -11.45 -17.21
C GLY A 81 -7.92 -12.79 -17.91
N ARG A 82 -7.68 -13.86 -17.14
CA ARG A 82 -7.48 -15.24 -17.64
C ARG A 82 -8.73 -16.11 -17.46
N ASP A 83 -9.87 -15.53 -17.05
CA ASP A 83 -11.13 -16.23 -16.82
C ASP A 83 -10.99 -17.38 -15.79
N GLN A 84 -10.15 -17.17 -14.77
CA GLN A 84 -9.90 -18.15 -13.71
C GLN A 84 -10.66 -17.87 -12.41
N ALA A 85 -11.41 -16.76 -12.37
CA ALA A 85 -12.37 -16.40 -11.33
C ALA A 85 -13.34 -15.33 -11.87
N ASP A 86 -14.53 -15.23 -11.27
CA ASP A 86 -15.50 -14.19 -11.60
C ASP A 86 -15.24 -12.88 -10.83
N PHE A 87 -14.81 -12.98 -9.57
CA PHE A 87 -14.48 -11.86 -8.70
C PHE A 87 -13.40 -12.21 -7.67
N PHE A 88 -12.79 -11.17 -7.10
CA PHE A 88 -11.80 -11.24 -6.03
C PHE A 88 -12.13 -10.24 -4.91
N LEU A 89 -11.91 -10.66 -3.67
CA LEU A 89 -11.68 -9.75 -2.54
C LEU A 89 -10.19 -9.45 -2.49
N VAL A 90 -9.79 -8.23 -2.82
CA VAL A 90 -8.38 -7.86 -2.96
C VAL A 90 -8.03 -6.56 -2.25
N GLY A 91 -6.88 -6.51 -1.60
CA GLY A 91 -6.46 -5.35 -0.85
C GLY A 91 -5.31 -5.64 0.10
N GLY A 92 -5.26 -4.92 1.21
CA GLY A 92 -4.27 -5.11 2.26
C GLY A 92 -4.76 -4.63 3.61
N ALA A 93 -4.14 -5.14 4.66
CA ALA A 93 -4.39 -4.76 6.04
C ALA A 93 -3.08 -4.80 6.83
N GLU A 94 -2.92 -3.88 7.76
CA GLU A 94 -1.71 -3.76 8.56
C GLU A 94 -2.00 -3.02 9.88
N SER A 95 -1.35 -3.47 10.95
CA SER A 95 -1.36 -2.78 12.25
C SER A 95 0.03 -2.90 12.88
N LYS A 96 0.86 -1.88 12.63
CA LYS A 96 2.23 -1.77 13.14
C LYS A 96 2.34 -0.85 14.37
N ILE A 97 1.23 -0.39 14.94
CA ILE A 97 1.24 0.53 16.08
C ILE A 97 1.44 -0.25 17.38
N ASN A 98 2.67 -0.73 17.58
CA ASN A 98 3.12 -1.28 18.85
C ASN A 98 4.62 -0.99 19.04
N PRO A 99 5.13 -0.97 20.29
CA PRO A 99 6.52 -0.58 20.56
C PRO A 99 7.57 -1.35 19.77
N LEU A 100 7.41 -2.67 19.59
CA LEU A 100 8.37 -3.50 18.87
C LEU A 100 8.39 -3.16 17.37
N SER A 101 7.20 -3.03 16.76
CA SER A 101 7.07 -2.65 15.35
C SER A 101 7.57 -1.23 15.09
N LEU A 102 7.36 -0.29 16.02
CA LEU A 102 7.89 1.07 15.92
C LEU A 102 9.41 1.12 16.04
N VAL A 103 10.01 0.37 16.99
CA VAL A 103 11.47 0.24 17.08
C VAL A 103 12.04 -0.31 15.78
N ARG A 104 11.44 -1.37 15.23
CA ARG A 104 11.83 -1.89 13.92
C ARG A 104 11.73 -0.81 12.85
N GLN A 105 10.62 -0.07 12.78
CA GLN A 105 10.44 0.96 11.77
C GLN A 105 11.51 2.05 11.87
N CYS A 106 11.82 2.53 13.08
CA CYS A 106 12.87 3.52 13.33
C CYS A 106 14.27 3.09 12.86
N LEU A 107 14.53 1.79 12.73
CA LEU A 107 15.81 1.26 12.26
C LEU A 107 15.94 1.24 10.73
N TYR A 108 14.80 1.16 10.02
CA TYR A 108 14.79 1.09 8.55
C TYR A 108 14.47 2.44 7.91
N GLU A 109 13.64 3.25 8.55
CA GLU A 109 13.11 4.49 7.99
C GLU A 109 13.00 5.58 9.08
N PRO A 110 13.29 6.85 8.75
CA PRO A 110 13.09 7.94 9.68
C PRO A 110 11.58 8.14 9.92
N LEU A 111 11.17 8.06 11.19
CA LEU A 111 9.86 8.53 11.63
C LEU A 111 9.91 10.04 11.88
N SER A 112 8.82 10.74 11.55
CA SER A 112 8.68 12.15 11.89
C SER A 112 8.79 12.33 13.42
N ARG A 113 9.51 13.37 13.84
CA ARG A 113 9.70 13.72 15.26
C ARG A 113 8.83 14.90 15.69
N ARG A 114 7.95 15.37 14.81
CA ARG A 114 7.02 16.48 15.05
C ARG A 114 5.85 16.05 15.93
N ASN A 115 6.13 15.90 17.21
CA ASN A 115 5.14 15.50 18.21
C ASN A 115 4.36 16.70 18.78
N ASP A 116 4.84 17.93 18.56
CA ASP A 116 4.22 19.19 18.98
C ASP A 116 3.03 19.58 18.09
N ALA A 117 3.01 19.16 16.83
CA ALA A 117 1.90 19.32 15.89
C ALA A 117 1.72 18.05 15.02
N PRO A 118 1.18 16.95 15.59
CA PRO A 118 1.08 15.66 14.90
C PRO A 118 0.30 15.71 13.58
N GLU A 119 -0.75 16.54 13.50
CA GLU A 119 -1.55 16.75 12.29
C GLU A 119 -0.74 17.38 11.14
N LYS A 120 0.39 18.02 11.46
CA LYS A 120 1.32 18.62 10.49
C LYS A 120 2.53 17.73 10.19
N ALA A 121 2.64 16.55 10.81
CA ALA A 121 3.84 15.73 10.75
C ALA A 121 4.03 15.05 9.38
N CYS A 122 2.98 14.45 8.81
CA CYS A 122 3.08 13.82 7.49
C CYS A 122 2.93 14.86 6.39
N ARG A 123 4.05 15.15 5.70
CA ARG A 123 4.15 16.22 4.69
C ARG A 123 4.94 15.74 3.45
N PRO A 124 4.35 14.85 2.63
CA PRO A 124 5.02 14.31 1.46
C PRO A 124 5.48 15.42 0.50
N PHE A 125 6.69 15.29 -0.03
CA PHE A 125 7.34 16.23 -0.96
C PHE A 125 7.62 17.65 -0.43
N ASP A 126 7.19 18.00 0.79
CA ASP A 126 7.48 19.29 1.41
C ASP A 126 8.95 19.39 1.80
N ARG A 127 9.57 20.56 1.62
CA ARG A 127 10.98 20.84 1.94
C ARG A 127 11.32 20.51 3.39
N ASN A 128 10.36 20.69 4.30
CA ASN A 128 10.54 20.53 5.74
C ASN A 128 10.09 19.16 6.26
N ARG A 129 9.94 18.16 5.39
CA ARG A 129 9.68 16.76 5.77
C ARG A 129 10.84 16.15 6.55
N ASP A 130 10.51 15.41 7.61
CA ASP A 130 11.48 14.82 8.53
C ASP A 130 11.30 13.30 8.74
N GLY A 131 10.32 12.69 8.07
CA GLY A 131 10.05 11.26 8.15
C GLY A 131 8.59 10.92 7.97
N LEU A 132 8.30 9.62 7.89
CA LEU A 132 6.92 9.14 7.78
C LEU A 132 6.18 9.21 9.11
N VAL A 133 4.85 9.20 9.04
CA VAL A 133 3.96 8.97 10.18
C VAL A 133 3.36 7.58 10.01
N VAL A 134 3.41 6.72 11.03
CA VAL A 134 2.86 5.36 10.97
C VAL A 134 1.35 5.42 11.16
N GLY A 135 0.62 4.76 10.26
CA GLY A 135 -0.81 4.51 10.40
C GLY A 135 -1.10 3.01 10.51
N GLU A 136 -2.38 2.70 10.70
CA GLU A 136 -2.90 1.33 10.66
C GLU A 136 -4.27 1.32 9.99
N GLY A 137 -4.66 0.17 9.45
CA GLY A 137 -5.95 0.01 8.81
C GLY A 137 -5.98 -1.09 7.77
N ALA A 138 -7.10 -1.15 7.05
CA ALA A 138 -7.34 -2.09 5.97
C ALA A 138 -8.10 -1.42 4.83
N GLY A 139 -7.77 -1.79 3.60
CA GLY A 139 -8.50 -1.42 2.40
C GLY A 139 -8.74 -2.67 1.57
N VAL A 140 -10.00 -2.92 1.19
CA VAL A 140 -10.39 -4.07 0.39
C VAL A 140 -11.34 -3.61 -0.71
N PHE A 141 -11.12 -4.12 -1.92
CA PHE A 141 -11.98 -3.96 -3.08
C PHE A 141 -12.60 -5.28 -3.47
N VAL A 142 -13.83 -5.22 -3.98
CA VAL A 142 -14.38 -6.28 -4.82
C VAL A 142 -13.96 -5.95 -6.26
N LEU A 143 -13.01 -6.72 -6.78
CA LEU A 143 -12.59 -6.63 -8.17
C LEU A 143 -13.28 -7.74 -8.96
N GLU A 144 -13.84 -7.44 -10.11
CA GLU A 144 -14.78 -8.34 -10.78
C GLU A 144 -14.67 -8.25 -12.30
N GLU A 145 -14.93 -9.36 -12.98
CA GLU A 145 -15.06 -9.39 -14.43
C GLU A 145 -16.26 -8.51 -14.85
N MET A 146 -16.07 -7.72 -15.91
CA MET A 146 -16.98 -6.65 -16.30
C MET A 146 -18.38 -7.17 -16.66
N GLU A 147 -18.47 -8.25 -17.45
CA GLU A 147 -19.75 -8.80 -17.88
C GLU A 147 -20.47 -9.52 -16.73
N HIS A 148 -19.75 -10.20 -15.84
CA HIS A 148 -20.27 -10.76 -14.60
C HIS A 148 -20.88 -9.67 -13.70
N ALA A 149 -20.16 -8.55 -13.50
CA ALA A 149 -20.64 -7.40 -12.76
C ALA A 149 -21.91 -6.79 -13.38
N LYS A 150 -21.93 -6.58 -14.70
CA LYS A 150 -23.11 -6.06 -15.42
C LYS A 150 -24.31 -7.00 -15.31
N LYS A 151 -24.10 -8.30 -15.51
CA LYS A 151 -25.17 -9.32 -15.49
C LYS A 151 -25.93 -9.33 -14.16
N ARG A 152 -25.23 -9.14 -13.04
CA ARG A 152 -25.86 -9.06 -11.71
C ARG A 152 -26.30 -7.66 -11.28
N GLY A 153 -26.14 -6.65 -12.16
CA GLY A 153 -26.50 -5.26 -11.86
C GLY A 153 -25.63 -4.62 -10.79
N ALA A 154 -24.35 -5.02 -10.70
CA ALA A 154 -23.42 -4.46 -9.73
C ALA A 154 -23.17 -2.96 -10.01
N ARG A 155 -22.98 -2.19 -8.94
CA ARG A 155 -22.48 -0.82 -9.08
C ARG A 155 -20.99 -0.84 -9.38
N ILE A 156 -20.60 -0.30 -10.53
CA ILE A 156 -19.22 -0.15 -10.95
C ILE A 156 -18.73 1.25 -10.55
N TYR A 157 -17.62 1.34 -9.82
CA TYR A 157 -17.03 2.60 -9.37
C TYR A 157 -15.94 3.11 -10.33
N ALA A 158 -15.09 2.21 -10.79
CA ALA A 158 -14.00 2.45 -11.73
C ALA A 158 -13.60 1.13 -12.37
N GLU A 159 -12.90 1.21 -13.50
CA GLU A 159 -12.28 0.08 -14.17
C GLU A 159 -10.78 0.03 -13.81
N VAL A 160 -10.25 -1.15 -13.49
CA VAL A 160 -8.79 -1.36 -13.46
C VAL A 160 -8.34 -1.60 -14.90
N ALA A 161 -7.73 -0.59 -15.51
CA ALA A 161 -7.40 -0.60 -16.94
C ALA A 161 -6.00 -1.18 -17.22
N GLY A 162 -5.08 -1.11 -16.26
CA GLY A 162 -3.74 -1.66 -16.44
C GLY A 162 -2.94 -1.78 -15.17
N PHE A 163 -1.93 -2.66 -15.20
CA PHE A 163 -1.06 -2.93 -14.07
C PHE A 163 0.39 -3.13 -14.53
N GLY A 164 1.32 -2.49 -13.82
CA GLY A 164 2.75 -2.63 -14.05
C GLY A 164 3.50 -2.86 -12.76
N ALA A 165 4.55 -3.69 -12.83
CA ALA A 165 5.47 -3.92 -11.74
C ALA A 165 6.90 -3.90 -12.27
N ALA A 166 7.84 -3.46 -11.43
CA ALA A 166 9.25 -3.41 -11.76
C ALA A 166 10.08 -3.46 -10.47
N PHE A 167 11.40 -3.52 -10.62
CA PHE A 167 12.33 -3.55 -9.50
C PHE A 167 13.50 -2.59 -9.74
N SER A 168 13.84 -1.83 -8.70
CA SER A 168 14.94 -0.86 -8.67
C SER A 168 15.68 -0.93 -7.32
N PRO A 169 16.78 -1.69 -7.22
CA PRO A 169 17.43 -1.95 -5.95
C PRO A 169 17.87 -0.65 -5.26
N ASN A 170 17.65 -0.56 -3.95
CA ASN A 170 18.02 0.58 -3.11
C ASN A 170 17.48 1.93 -3.61
N LEU A 171 16.31 1.93 -4.25
CA LEU A 171 15.71 3.13 -4.86
C LEU A 171 16.69 3.84 -5.81
N GLN A 172 17.31 3.07 -6.70
CA GLN A 172 18.19 3.59 -7.75
C GLN A 172 17.62 3.26 -9.13
N GLY A 173 17.79 4.20 -10.07
CA GLY A 173 17.28 4.08 -11.44
C GLY A 173 15.78 4.35 -11.57
N ASP A 174 15.19 3.79 -12.62
CA ASP A 174 13.92 4.19 -13.22
C ASP A 174 12.77 3.16 -13.00
N GLY A 175 12.90 2.27 -12.00
CA GLY A 175 11.97 1.17 -11.79
C GLY A 175 10.52 1.62 -11.63
N LEU A 176 10.29 2.71 -10.90
CA LEU A 176 8.94 3.26 -10.75
C LEU A 176 8.42 3.79 -12.09
N ALA A 177 9.23 4.51 -12.86
CA ALA A 177 8.86 4.99 -14.18
C ALA A 177 8.57 3.83 -15.15
N ARG A 178 9.33 2.73 -15.10
CA ARG A 178 9.06 1.51 -15.88
C ARG A 178 7.73 0.86 -15.48
N ALA A 179 7.43 0.75 -14.19
CA ALA A 179 6.15 0.21 -13.71
C ALA A 179 4.97 1.07 -14.22
N ILE A 180 5.07 2.40 -14.12
CA ILE A 180 4.04 3.33 -14.62
C ILE A 180 3.85 3.17 -16.13
N ARG A 181 4.93 3.21 -16.92
CA ARG A 181 4.86 3.07 -18.39
C ARG A 181 4.25 1.74 -18.80
N ALA A 182 4.56 0.65 -18.10
CA ALA A 182 3.95 -0.66 -18.36
C ALA A 182 2.44 -0.66 -18.08
N ALA A 183 2.02 -0.08 -16.95
CA ALA A 183 0.61 0.01 -16.57
C ALA A 183 -0.19 0.89 -17.55
N LEU A 184 0.35 2.04 -17.96
CA LEU A 184 -0.26 2.93 -18.96
C LEU A 184 -0.36 2.27 -20.33
N LYS A 185 0.70 1.57 -20.75
CA LYS A 185 0.71 0.81 -22.01
C LYS A 185 -0.38 -0.25 -22.03
N GLU A 186 -0.55 -0.98 -20.93
CA GLU A 186 -1.60 -1.99 -20.80
C GLU A 186 -3.00 -1.35 -20.83
N ALA A 187 -3.17 -0.21 -20.17
CA ALA A 187 -4.41 0.56 -20.21
C ALA A 187 -4.71 1.20 -21.58
N GLY A 188 -3.75 1.18 -22.52
CA GLY A 188 -3.86 1.89 -23.79
C GLY A 188 -3.98 3.41 -23.63
N ALA A 189 -3.45 3.97 -22.54
CA ALA A 189 -3.60 5.38 -22.17
C ALA A 189 -2.26 6.15 -22.27
N GLY A 190 -2.33 7.40 -22.71
CA GLY A 190 -1.22 8.34 -22.69
C GLY A 190 -1.05 9.04 -21.32
N PRO A 191 0.18 9.46 -20.93
CA PRO A 191 0.39 10.24 -19.72
C PRO A 191 -0.44 11.54 -19.65
N GLU A 192 -0.75 12.15 -20.80
CA GLU A 192 -1.59 13.34 -20.95
C GLU A 192 -3.06 13.12 -20.60
N GLU A 193 -3.53 11.86 -20.57
CA GLU A 193 -4.89 11.50 -20.20
C GLU A 193 -5.03 11.19 -18.70
N VAL A 194 -3.94 11.27 -17.94
CA VAL A 194 -3.93 11.05 -16.48
C VAL A 194 -4.35 12.33 -15.76
N ASP A 195 -5.42 12.24 -14.97
CA ASP A 195 -5.97 13.33 -14.16
C ASP A 195 -5.09 13.66 -12.97
N HIS A 196 -4.68 12.64 -12.22
CA HIS A 196 -3.71 12.75 -11.15
C HIS A 196 -2.94 11.46 -10.97
N VAL A 197 -1.76 11.59 -10.38
CA VAL A 197 -1.02 10.46 -9.83
C VAL A 197 -1.23 10.44 -8.32
N ASN A 198 -1.71 9.32 -7.81
CA ASN A 198 -1.74 9.05 -6.38
C ASN A 198 -0.38 8.45 -5.99
N ALA A 199 0.49 9.30 -5.47
CA ALA A 199 1.86 8.97 -5.12
C ALA A 199 1.94 7.99 -3.93
N HIS A 200 3.09 7.34 -3.79
CA HIS A 200 3.47 6.68 -2.56
C HIS A 200 3.67 7.72 -1.46
N GLY A 201 4.43 8.80 -1.71
CA GLY A 201 4.53 10.00 -0.87
C GLY A 201 4.80 9.68 0.60
N LEU A 202 5.99 9.17 0.91
CA LEU A 202 6.31 8.63 2.23
C LEU A 202 6.58 9.74 3.27
N ALA A 203 6.87 10.97 2.83
CA ALA A 203 7.41 12.06 3.66
C ALA A 203 8.84 11.80 4.19
N SER A 204 9.55 10.86 3.58
CA SER A 204 10.99 10.63 3.77
C SER A 204 11.76 11.37 2.69
N LYS A 205 12.93 11.93 3.02
CA LYS A 205 13.74 12.69 2.06
C LYS A 205 14.13 11.87 0.84
N ALA A 206 14.84 10.77 1.07
CA ALA A 206 15.37 9.91 0.00
C ALA A 206 14.25 9.29 -0.86
N SER A 207 13.15 8.84 -0.23
CA SER A 207 12.04 8.19 -0.94
C SER A 207 11.28 9.18 -1.81
N ASP A 208 10.93 10.35 -1.27
CA ASP A 208 10.15 11.34 -2.00
C ASP A 208 10.97 11.97 -3.14
N GLU A 209 12.28 12.20 -2.95
CA GLU A 209 13.19 12.66 -4.02
C GLU A 209 13.28 11.63 -5.16
N TRP A 210 13.45 10.35 -4.82
CA TRP A 210 13.53 9.30 -5.84
C TRP A 210 12.20 9.10 -6.58
N GLU A 211 11.09 9.13 -5.85
CA GLU A 211 9.75 9.09 -6.43
C GLU A 211 9.52 10.29 -7.35
N ALA A 212 9.83 11.51 -6.89
CA ALA A 212 9.64 12.72 -7.66
C ALA A 212 10.43 12.70 -8.98
N ARG A 213 11.69 12.22 -8.97
CA ARG A 213 12.47 12.04 -10.21
C ARG A 213 11.79 11.07 -11.18
N ASN A 214 11.32 9.92 -10.72
CA ASN A 214 10.63 8.94 -11.55
C ASN A 214 9.30 9.47 -12.11
N LEU A 215 8.54 10.20 -11.30
CA LEU A 215 7.30 10.85 -11.73
C LEU A 215 7.58 11.95 -12.75
N GLN A 216 8.65 12.74 -12.55
CA GLN A 216 9.07 13.78 -13.47
C GLN A 216 9.43 13.22 -14.85
N GLU A 217 10.06 12.05 -14.93
CA GLU A 217 10.38 11.39 -16.20
C GLU A 217 9.15 10.99 -17.02
N VAL A 218 8.00 10.74 -16.38
CA VAL A 218 6.78 10.29 -17.06
C VAL A 218 5.79 11.43 -17.27
N PHE A 219 5.65 12.31 -16.27
CA PHE A 219 4.58 13.31 -16.21
C PHE A 219 5.08 14.76 -16.17
N GLY A 220 6.39 14.99 -16.07
CA GLY A 220 6.96 16.30 -15.77
C GLY A 220 6.64 17.39 -16.79
N ALA A 221 6.60 17.05 -18.07
CA ALA A 221 6.24 18.00 -19.13
C ALA A 221 4.75 18.39 -19.13
N LEU A 222 3.92 17.67 -18.37
CA LEU A 222 2.46 17.78 -18.39
C LEU A 222 1.90 18.48 -17.14
N ASN A 223 2.74 18.76 -16.14
CA ASN A 223 2.34 19.27 -14.82
C ASN A 223 1.19 18.46 -14.21
N THR A 224 1.23 17.13 -14.37
CA THR A 224 0.17 16.24 -13.86
C THR A 224 0.12 16.34 -12.33
N PRO A 225 -1.05 16.64 -11.74
CA PRO A 225 -1.19 16.77 -10.29
C PRO A 225 -0.81 15.50 -9.52
N ILE A 226 -0.03 15.66 -8.45
CA ILE A 226 0.38 14.59 -7.53
C ILE A 226 -0.41 14.69 -6.23
N LEU A 227 -1.16 13.64 -5.90
CA LEU A 227 -1.89 13.49 -4.65
C LEU A 227 -1.14 12.53 -3.73
N ALA A 228 -0.82 12.94 -2.50
CA ALA A 228 -0.24 12.07 -1.49
C ALA A 228 -1.22 11.85 -0.32
N VAL A 229 -2.00 10.78 -0.41
CA VAL A 229 -3.06 10.46 0.56
C VAL A 229 -2.51 10.10 1.95
N LYS A 230 -1.24 9.67 2.06
CA LYS A 230 -0.56 9.44 3.35
C LYS A 230 -0.57 10.68 4.24
N SER A 231 -0.66 11.89 3.68
CA SER A 231 -0.80 13.12 4.45
C SER A 231 -2.06 13.16 5.35
N TYR A 232 -3.08 12.35 5.04
CA TYR A 232 -4.32 12.22 5.83
C TYR A 232 -4.28 11.07 6.85
N ILE A 233 -3.69 9.94 6.47
CA ILE A 233 -3.86 8.66 7.19
C ILE A 233 -2.55 8.04 7.67
N GLY A 234 -1.40 8.65 7.35
CA GLY A 234 -0.08 8.07 7.56
C GLY A 234 0.22 6.91 6.61
N ASN A 235 1.33 6.22 6.86
CA ASN A 235 1.72 5.02 6.13
C ASN A 235 1.08 3.78 6.76
N LEU A 236 0.11 3.17 6.06
CA LEU A 236 -0.57 1.95 6.50
C LEU A 236 0.13 0.66 6.05
N GLY A 237 1.42 0.73 5.71
CA GLY A 237 2.20 -0.45 5.32
C GLY A 237 1.57 -1.22 4.15
N ALA A 238 1.33 -2.52 4.33
CA ALA A 238 0.74 -3.36 3.28
C ALA A 238 -0.65 -2.90 2.81
N ALA A 239 -1.41 -2.19 3.66
CA ALA A 239 -2.72 -1.65 3.29
C ALA A 239 -2.66 -0.32 2.52
N ALA A 240 -1.51 0.37 2.55
CA ALA A 240 -1.31 1.72 2.02
C ALA A 240 -1.82 1.85 0.58
N GLY A 241 -1.33 1.00 -0.33
CA GLY A 241 -1.73 0.99 -1.73
C GLY A 241 -3.26 0.95 -1.91
N SER A 242 -3.93 0.00 -1.25
CA SER A 242 -5.39 -0.16 -1.34
C SER A 242 -6.19 0.98 -0.70
N THR A 243 -5.82 1.44 0.49
CA THR A 243 -6.55 2.52 1.17
C THR A 243 -6.39 3.85 0.44
N GLU A 244 -5.20 4.12 -0.08
CA GLU A 244 -4.91 5.34 -0.84
C GLU A 244 -5.61 5.30 -2.20
N LEU A 245 -5.64 4.14 -2.87
CA LEU A 245 -6.38 3.94 -4.12
C LEU A 245 -7.87 4.23 -3.95
N ALA A 246 -8.46 3.93 -2.79
CA ALA A 246 -9.88 4.18 -2.54
C ALA A 246 -10.22 5.67 -2.65
N ALA A 247 -9.33 6.57 -2.23
CA ALA A 247 -9.51 8.01 -2.41
C ALA A 247 -9.56 8.39 -3.90
N SER A 248 -8.73 7.78 -4.74
CA SER A 248 -8.73 8.00 -6.18
C SER A 248 -9.95 7.38 -6.89
N VAL A 249 -10.41 6.21 -6.46
CA VAL A 249 -11.66 5.60 -6.94
C VAL A 249 -12.84 6.53 -6.63
N LEU A 250 -12.92 7.03 -5.39
CA LEU A 250 -13.95 7.97 -4.98
C LEU A 250 -13.83 9.31 -5.73
N ALA A 251 -12.62 9.78 -6.00
CA ALA A 251 -12.39 10.99 -6.78
C ALA A 251 -12.93 10.85 -8.21
N LEU A 252 -12.67 9.72 -8.89
CA LEU A 252 -13.22 9.44 -10.22
C LEU A 252 -14.74 9.31 -10.21
N HIS A 253 -15.28 8.66 -9.18
CA HIS A 253 -16.72 8.41 -9.05
C HIS A 253 -17.51 9.69 -8.70
N GLN A 254 -16.99 10.50 -7.79
CA GLN A 254 -17.65 11.73 -7.29
C GLN A 254 -17.22 12.98 -8.05
N GLY A 255 -16.18 12.88 -8.88
CA GLY A 255 -15.67 13.97 -9.70
C GLY A 255 -14.86 15.01 -8.95
N MET A 256 -14.32 14.70 -7.76
CA MET A 256 -13.56 15.64 -6.92
C MET A 256 -12.29 15.02 -6.36
N VAL A 257 -11.14 15.63 -6.62
CA VAL A 257 -9.82 15.23 -6.13
C VAL A 257 -9.45 16.09 -4.92
N PRO A 258 -9.07 15.50 -3.77
CA PRO A 258 -8.62 16.25 -2.61
C PRO A 258 -7.22 16.85 -2.84
N ALA A 259 -6.83 17.81 -2.00
CA ALA A 259 -5.45 18.29 -1.95
C ALA A 259 -4.58 17.41 -1.06
N THR A 260 -3.26 17.50 -1.19
CA THR A 260 -2.28 16.94 -0.25
C THR A 260 -2.18 17.86 0.97
N LEU A 261 -2.28 17.32 2.19
CA LEU A 261 -2.11 18.10 3.41
C LEU A 261 -0.63 18.43 3.67
N ASN A 262 -0.39 19.50 4.42
CA ASN A 262 0.92 19.86 4.98
C ASN A 262 2.05 20.16 3.98
N TYR A 263 1.71 20.34 2.69
CA TYR A 263 2.64 20.83 1.68
C TYR A 263 2.60 22.36 1.66
N GLU A 264 3.56 22.98 2.34
CA GLU A 264 3.64 24.44 2.57
C GLU A 264 4.82 25.06 1.79
N GLU A 265 5.96 24.36 1.73
CA GLU A 265 7.17 24.82 1.05
C GLU A 265 7.64 23.77 0.03
N PRO A 266 7.55 24.06 -1.28
CA PRO A 266 8.05 23.16 -2.32
C PRO A 266 9.54 22.83 -2.15
N ASP A 267 9.88 21.54 -2.24
CA ASP A 267 11.26 21.09 -2.25
C ASP A 267 11.83 21.13 -3.68
N PRO A 268 12.92 21.90 -3.94
CA PRO A 268 13.60 21.89 -5.24
C PRO A 268 14.07 20.51 -5.70
N GLU A 269 14.35 19.59 -4.77
CA GLU A 269 14.76 18.20 -5.08
C GLU A 269 13.57 17.29 -5.45
N CYS A 270 12.34 17.78 -5.28
CA CYS A 270 11.12 17.08 -5.68
C CYS A 270 10.37 17.91 -6.75
N PRO A 271 10.82 17.93 -8.02
CA PRO A 271 10.30 18.83 -9.06
C PRO A 271 8.95 18.35 -9.63
N VAL A 272 7.96 18.09 -8.78
CA VAL A 272 6.63 17.58 -9.15
C VAL A 272 5.53 18.59 -8.81
N THR A 273 4.41 18.50 -9.53
CA THR A 273 3.24 19.36 -9.29
C THR A 273 2.34 18.75 -8.21
N VAL A 274 2.60 19.03 -6.94
CA VAL A 274 1.74 18.55 -5.83
C VAL A 274 0.37 19.24 -5.87
N ALA A 275 -0.70 18.46 -5.75
CA ALA A 275 -2.06 18.96 -5.62
C ALA A 275 -2.23 19.67 -4.27
N THR A 276 -2.50 20.97 -4.28
CA THR A 276 -2.59 21.83 -3.08
C THR A 276 -3.88 22.66 -3.11
N GLY A 277 -4.21 23.30 -1.97
CA GLY A 277 -5.35 24.21 -1.87
C GLY A 277 -6.69 23.49 -1.69
N ALA A 278 -7.72 23.99 -2.35
CA ALA A 278 -9.06 23.42 -2.26
C ALA A 278 -9.20 22.16 -3.14
N PRO A 279 -10.09 21.21 -2.80
CA PRO A 279 -10.44 20.11 -3.69
C PRO A 279 -10.82 20.60 -5.08
N ARG A 280 -10.35 19.91 -6.13
CA ARG A 280 -10.58 20.28 -7.53
C ARG A 280 -11.46 19.25 -8.25
N PRO A 281 -12.18 19.63 -9.32
CA PRO A 281 -12.88 18.66 -10.14
C PRO A 281 -11.92 17.72 -10.88
N THR A 282 -12.37 16.51 -11.20
CA THR A 282 -11.67 15.61 -12.15
C THR A 282 -11.90 16.09 -13.58
N GLU A 283 -10.84 16.18 -14.38
CA GLU A 283 -10.87 16.67 -15.76
C GLU A 283 -10.53 15.57 -16.78
N ARG A 284 -9.77 14.55 -16.36
CA ARG A 284 -9.33 13.47 -17.25
C ARG A 284 -9.80 12.09 -16.75
N PRO A 285 -9.88 11.08 -17.63
CA PRO A 285 -10.53 9.82 -17.28
C PRO A 285 -9.63 8.83 -16.52
N TYR A 286 -8.31 9.01 -16.51
CA TYR A 286 -7.40 8.06 -15.89
C TYR A 286 -6.76 8.57 -14.61
N VAL A 287 -6.46 7.65 -13.69
CA VAL A 287 -5.64 7.89 -12.49
C VAL A 287 -4.59 6.82 -12.40
N VAL A 288 -3.36 7.22 -12.03
CA VAL A 288 -2.29 6.26 -11.75
C VAL A 288 -2.04 6.22 -10.25
N LYS A 289 -2.19 5.05 -9.64
CA LYS A 289 -1.73 4.80 -8.27
C LYS A 289 -0.40 4.11 -8.31
N VAL A 290 0.55 4.60 -7.52
CA VAL A 290 1.86 3.97 -7.38
C VAL A 290 2.16 3.59 -5.93
N GLY A 291 3.03 2.59 -5.78
CA GLY A 291 3.58 2.16 -4.49
C GLY A 291 4.90 1.45 -4.70
N PHE A 292 5.83 1.63 -3.76
CA PHE A 292 7.12 0.96 -3.79
C PHE A 292 7.63 0.63 -2.39
N THR A 293 8.69 -0.16 -2.33
CA THR A 293 9.42 -0.50 -1.09
C THR A 293 10.85 0.02 -1.15
N GLN A 294 11.46 0.26 0.01
CA GLN A 294 12.90 0.59 0.10
C GLN A 294 13.81 -0.44 -0.59
N MET A 295 13.39 -1.70 -0.61
CA MET A 295 14.14 -2.77 -1.25
C MET A 295 14.08 -2.68 -2.78
N GLY A 296 13.17 -1.90 -3.35
CA GLY A 296 13.12 -1.58 -4.76
C GLY A 296 11.92 -2.11 -5.52
N GLN A 297 11.05 -2.89 -4.87
CA GLN A 297 9.84 -3.40 -5.52
C GLN A 297 8.89 -2.24 -5.82
N CYS A 298 8.45 -2.12 -7.07
CA CYS A 298 7.57 -1.06 -7.55
C CYS A 298 6.30 -1.65 -8.14
N ALA A 299 5.17 -0.98 -7.96
CA ALA A 299 3.88 -1.33 -8.54
C ALA A 299 3.13 -0.05 -8.97
N ALA A 300 2.43 -0.14 -10.09
CA ALA A 300 1.55 0.89 -10.61
C ALA A 300 0.23 0.26 -11.08
N VAL A 301 -0.89 0.88 -10.71
CA VAL A 301 -2.24 0.52 -11.15
C VAL A 301 -2.84 1.72 -11.85
N VAL A 302 -3.39 1.52 -13.06
CA VAL A 302 -4.15 2.54 -13.79
C VAL A 302 -5.63 2.25 -13.61
N LEU A 303 -6.36 3.26 -13.12
CA LEU A 303 -7.82 3.25 -13.07
C LEU A 303 -8.39 4.11 -14.19
N ARG A 304 -9.52 3.69 -14.74
CA ARG A 304 -10.33 4.49 -15.67
C ARG A 304 -11.69 4.80 -15.05
N LYS A 305 -12.16 6.02 -15.24
CA LYS A 305 -13.53 6.43 -14.90
C LYS A 305 -14.54 5.56 -15.64
N TRP A 306 -15.45 4.93 -14.91
CA TRP A 306 -16.55 4.18 -15.51
C TRP A 306 -17.59 5.14 -16.10
N GLN A 307 -18.01 4.87 -17.33
CA GLN A 307 -19.12 5.54 -18.01
C GLN A 307 -20.16 4.47 -18.36
N GLN A 308 -21.41 4.72 -17.96
CA GLN A 308 -22.52 3.78 -18.13
C GLN A 308 -22.98 3.68 -19.59
#